data_AF-A0A6V7L1A9-F1
#
_entry.id   AF-A0A6V7L1A9-F1
#
_cell.length_a   1.000
_cell.length_b   1.000
_cell.length_c   1.000
_cell.angle_alpha   90.00
_cell.angle_beta   90.00
_cell.angle_gamma   90.00
#
_symmetry.space_group_name_H-M   'P 1'
#
loop_
_entity.id
_entity.type
_entity.pdbx_description
1 polymer ?
#
loop_
_entity_poly.entity_id
_entity_poly.type
_entity_poly.pdbx_seq_one_letter_code
_entity_poly.pdbx_strand_id
1 'polypeptide(L)'
;MMLYQYFIEVVPTDIQTLLRNTKTYQYSVKDYARPIDHNKGSHGIPGIFFKYDTSALKVRVTQERDSLFQFLVKLCAVVGGIFVTSGLINSIVQSCWYVVSCKFFRDNETRDDRKIIHNTTLVSDKPVTPINLINVSTPPTIDVTLKPQ
;
A
#
# COMPACT_ATOMS: atom_id res chain seq x y z
N MET A 1 -66.30 14.43 1.50
CA MET A 1 -65.78 14.12 0.14
C MET A 1 -64.28 14.45 0.11
N MET A 2 -63.45 13.81 -0.72
CA MET A 2 -61.99 13.96 -0.65
C MET A 2 -61.42 14.64 -1.90
N LEU A 3 -60.35 15.41 -1.70
CA LEU A 3 -59.47 15.91 -2.76
C LEU A 3 -58.12 15.23 -2.63
N TYR A 4 -57.64 14.68 -3.74
CA TYR A 4 -56.32 14.07 -3.87
C TYR A 4 -55.52 14.83 -4.91
N GLN A 5 -54.31 15.23 -4.57
CA GLN A 5 -53.43 15.99 -5.44
C GLN A 5 -52.03 15.39 -5.42
N TYR A 6 -51.53 15.07 -6.61
CA TYR A 6 -50.23 14.49 -6.84
C TYR A 6 -49.35 15.52 -7.54
N PHE A 7 -48.25 15.91 -6.90
CA PHE A 7 -47.23 16.76 -7.51
C PHE A 7 -46.11 15.86 -8.03
N ILE A 8 -46.04 15.72 -9.34
CA ILE A 8 -45.05 14.91 -10.05
C ILE A 8 -43.96 15.85 -10.53
N GLU A 9 -42.77 15.71 -9.96
CA GLU A 9 -41.58 16.42 -10.39
C GLU A 9 -40.71 15.47 -11.23
N VAL A 10 -40.38 15.87 -12.46
CA VAL A 10 -39.58 15.05 -13.38
C VAL A 10 -38.19 15.62 -13.57
N VAL A 11 -37.19 14.78 -13.38
CA VAL A 11 -35.76 15.09 -13.52
C VAL A 11 -35.22 14.44 -14.79
N PRO A 12 -34.83 15.22 -15.82
CA PRO A 12 -34.19 14.70 -17.01
C PRO A 12 -32.86 14.04 -16.67
N THR A 13 -32.65 12.82 -17.18
CA THR A 13 -31.44 12.03 -16.93
C THR A 13 -30.87 11.49 -18.24
N ASP A 14 -29.70 11.99 -18.63
CA ASP A 14 -29.00 11.52 -19.81
C ASP A 14 -28.03 10.41 -19.43
N ILE A 15 -28.20 9.24 -20.04
CA ILE A 15 -27.32 8.09 -19.86
C ILE A 15 -26.45 7.97 -21.11
N GLN A 16 -25.15 8.22 -20.93
CA GLN A 16 -24.14 8.10 -21.96
C GLN A 16 -23.31 6.84 -21.72
N THR A 17 -23.63 5.82 -22.50
CA THR A 17 -22.87 4.57 -22.60
C THR A 17 -21.97 4.63 -23.84
N LEU A 18 -20.96 3.76 -23.91
CA LEU A 18 -19.97 3.72 -24.99
C LEU A 18 -20.56 3.67 -26.42
N LEU A 19 -21.67 2.95 -26.61
CA LEU A 19 -22.32 2.81 -27.93
C LEU A 19 -23.68 3.50 -28.03
N ARG A 20 -24.22 4.00 -26.90
CA ARG A 20 -25.61 4.47 -26.86
C ARG A 20 -25.76 5.67 -25.94
N ASN A 21 -26.42 6.70 -26.46
CA ASN A 21 -26.94 7.79 -25.67
C ASN A 21 -28.46 7.61 -25.52
N THR A 22 -28.94 7.42 -24.29
CA THR A 22 -30.36 7.25 -24.00
C THR A 22 -30.82 8.37 -23.09
N LYS A 23 -31.86 9.09 -23.51
CA LYS A 23 -32.55 10.06 -22.67
C LYS A 23 -33.57 9.32 -21.82
N THR A 24 -33.47 9.50 -20.51
CA THR A 24 -34.38 8.91 -19.53
C THR A 24 -34.93 10.00 -18.62
N TYR A 25 -36.02 9.71 -17.94
CA TYR A 25 -36.70 10.66 -17.06
C TYR A 25 -36.94 9.97 -15.73
N GLN A 26 -36.38 10.53 -14.67
CA GLN A 26 -36.66 10.11 -13.31
C GLN A 26 -37.79 10.98 -12.77
N TYR A 27 -38.60 10.46 -11.85
CA TYR A 27 -39.71 11.22 -11.28
C TYR A 27 -39.80 11.03 -9.78
N SER A 28 -40.30 12.05 -9.10
CA SER A 28 -40.65 12.03 -7.68
C SER A 28 -42.08 12.52 -7.54
N VAL A 29 -42.83 11.95 -6.59
CA VAL A 29 -44.24 12.26 -6.38
C VAL A 29 -44.46 12.71 -4.94
N LYS A 30 -45.16 13.82 -4.76
CA LYS A 30 -45.67 14.27 -3.45
C LYS A 30 -47.18 14.20 -3.43
N ASP A 31 -47.71 13.53 -2.41
CA ASP A 31 -49.14 13.29 -2.26
C ASP A 31 -49.74 14.29 -1.27
N TYR A 32 -50.86 14.88 -1.64
CA TYR A 32 -51.62 15.78 -0.79
C TYR A 32 -53.10 15.38 -0.81
N ALA A 33 -53.61 14.94 0.33
CA ALA A 33 -55.00 14.56 0.50
C ALA A 33 -55.67 15.46 1.55
N ARG A 34 -56.85 15.99 1.23
CA ARG A 34 -57.66 16.76 2.19
C ARG A 34 -59.15 16.41 2.09
N PRO A 35 -59.86 16.34 3.22
CA PRO A 35 -61.32 16.30 3.21
C PRO A 35 -61.91 17.65 2.81
N ILE A 36 -63.01 17.61 2.07
CA ILE A 36 -63.81 18.78 1.66
C ILE A 36 -65.08 18.81 2.51
N ASP A 37 -65.15 19.85 3.36
CA ASP A 37 -66.28 20.18 4.21
C ASP A 37 -66.80 21.57 3.88
N HIS A 38 -67.96 21.65 3.22
CA HIS A 38 -68.61 22.92 2.86
C HIS A 38 -69.03 23.74 4.10
N ASN A 39 -69.33 23.07 5.22
CA ASN A 39 -69.71 23.71 6.49
C ASN A 39 -68.52 24.33 7.25
N LYS A 40 -67.28 23.92 6.95
CA LYS A 40 -66.05 24.42 7.61
C LYS A 40 -65.29 25.43 6.75
N GLY A 41 -65.92 25.98 5.71
CA GLY A 41 -65.28 26.91 4.77
C GLY A 41 -64.26 26.25 3.82
N SER A 42 -64.18 24.92 3.80
CA SER A 42 -63.33 24.19 2.85
C SER A 42 -64.09 24.05 1.53
N HIS A 43 -64.04 25.09 0.71
CA HIS A 43 -64.51 25.05 -0.67
C HIS A 43 -63.40 24.56 -1.59
N GLY A 44 -63.70 23.54 -2.37
CA GLY A 44 -62.81 22.94 -3.34
C GLY A 44 -63.57 21.92 -4.16
N ILE A 45 -63.10 21.66 -5.38
CA ILE A 45 -63.68 20.64 -6.23
C ILE A 45 -63.05 19.31 -5.83
N PRO A 46 -63.85 18.35 -5.35
CA PRO A 46 -63.33 17.04 -5.01
C PRO A 46 -62.96 16.28 -6.29
N GLY A 47 -61.87 15.52 -6.22
CA GLY A 47 -61.31 14.86 -7.39
C GLY A 47 -59.85 14.48 -7.21
N ILE A 48 -59.27 13.93 -8.27
CA ILE A 48 -57.86 13.55 -8.35
C ILE A 48 -57.18 14.50 -9.34
N PHE A 49 -56.14 15.19 -8.88
CA PHE A 49 -55.40 16.15 -9.69
C PHE A 49 -53.94 15.74 -9.79
N PHE A 50 -53.41 15.72 -11.01
CA PHE A 50 -51.98 15.50 -11.28
C PHE A 50 -51.35 16.81 -11.75
N LYS A 51 -50.36 17.31 -11.01
CA LYS A 51 -49.55 18.46 -11.41
C LYS A 51 -48.19 17.97 -11.84
N TYR A 52 -47.79 18.29 -13.06
CA TYR A 52 -46.50 17.90 -13.62
C TYR A 52 -45.58 19.11 -13.69
N ASP A 53 -44.40 19.01 -13.09
CA ASP A 53 -43.37 20.03 -13.12
C ASP A 53 -42.02 19.40 -13.55
N THR A 54 -41.24 20.13 -14.32
CA THR A 54 -39.93 19.67 -14.78
C THR A 54 -38.84 20.33 -13.95
N SER A 55 -38.00 19.53 -13.32
CA SER A 55 -36.90 20.03 -12.51
C SER A 55 -35.88 20.77 -13.39
N ALA A 56 -35.36 21.89 -12.88
CA ALA A 56 -34.31 22.66 -13.55
C ALA A 56 -32.93 21.94 -13.51
N LEU A 57 -32.79 20.91 -12.67
CA LEU A 57 -31.60 20.08 -12.59
C LEU A 57 -31.65 18.94 -13.61
N LYS A 58 -30.52 18.67 -14.26
CA LYS A 58 -30.34 17.54 -15.18
C LYS A 58 -29.21 16.65 -14.71
N VAL A 59 -29.47 15.34 -14.62
CA VAL A 59 -28.47 14.34 -14.27
C VAL A 59 -27.80 13.82 -15.55
N ARG A 60 -26.47 13.76 -15.57
CA ARG A 60 -25.70 13.18 -16.69
C ARG A 60 -24.82 12.06 -16.15
N VAL A 61 -25.10 10.83 -16.59
CA VAL A 61 -24.32 9.64 -16.24
C VAL A 61 -23.42 9.31 -17.42
N THR A 62 -22.11 9.44 -17.23
CA THR A 62 -21.10 9.07 -18.23
C THR A 62 -20.32 7.87 -17.75
N GLN A 63 -20.18 6.86 -18.60
CA GLN A 63 -19.33 5.72 -18.30
C GLN A 63 -17.87 6.06 -18.62
N GLU A 64 -17.06 6.29 -17.59
CA GLU A 64 -15.62 6.45 -17.73
C GLU A 64 -14.94 5.08 -17.72
N ARG A 65 -14.02 4.85 -18.66
CA ARG A 65 -13.19 3.64 -18.70
C ARG A 65 -11.75 4.04 -18.51
N ASP A 66 -11.06 3.36 -17.60
CA ASP A 66 -9.61 3.45 -17.49
C ASP A 66 -8.98 3.15 -18.86
N SER A 67 -8.13 4.05 -19.32
CA SER A 67 -7.41 3.87 -20.58
C SER A 67 -6.41 2.71 -20.48
N LEU A 68 -6.08 2.09 -21.62
CA LEU A 68 -5.03 1.06 -21.67
C LEU A 68 -3.67 1.60 -21.18
N PHE A 69 -3.43 2.90 -21.32
CA PHE A 69 -2.25 3.58 -20.76
C PHE A 69 -2.26 3.57 -19.23
N GLN A 70 -3.41 3.84 -18.60
CA GLN A 70 -3.57 3.73 -17.15
C GLN A 70 -3.20 2.32 -16.66
N PHE A 71 -3.63 1.30 -17.40
CA PHE A 71 -3.28 -0.09 -17.12
C PHE A 71 -1.77 -0.36 -17.28
N LEU A 72 -1.15 0.10 -18.37
CA LEU A 72 0.29 -0.06 -18.59
C LEU A 72 1.14 0.61 -17.51
N VAL A 73 0.76 1.81 -17.07
CA VAL A 73 1.44 2.50 -15.97
C VAL A 73 1.30 1.70 -14.67
N LYS A 74 0.10 1.20 -14.36
CA LYS A 74 -0.14 0.33 -13.20
C LYS A 74 0.70 -0.96 -13.28
N LEU A 75 0.79 -1.59 -14.46
CA LEU A 75 1.59 -2.80 -14.69
C LEU A 75 3.09 -2.54 -14.47
N CYS A 76 3.61 -1.46 -15.07
CA CYS A 76 5.01 -1.07 -14.91
C CYS A 76 5.36 -0.80 -13.44
N ALA A 77 4.48 -0.10 -12.71
CA ALA A 77 4.66 0.17 -11.29
C ALA A 77 4.79 -1.12 -10.46
N VAL A 78 3.98 -2.14 -10.76
CA VAL A 78 4.05 -3.43 -10.07
C VAL A 78 5.36 -4.17 -10.41
N VAL A 79 5.74 -4.24 -11.69
CA VAL A 79 6.98 -4.93 -12.12
C VAL A 79 8.22 -4.25 -11.54
N GLY A 80 8.28 -2.91 -11.62
CA GLY A 80 9.36 -2.13 -11.03
C GLY A 80 9.42 -2.28 -9.51
N GLY A 81 8.26 -2.30 -8.86
CA GLY A 81 8.14 -2.58 -7.42
C GLY A 81 8.76 -3.93 -7.06
N ILE A 82 8.38 -5.01 -7.74
CA ILE A 82 8.89 -6.37 -7.47
C ILE A 82 10.42 -6.42 -7.64
N PHE A 83 10.96 -5.80 -8.70
CA PHE A 83 12.40 -5.80 -8.96
C PHE A 83 13.18 -5.10 -7.83
N VAL A 84 12.72 -3.90 -7.43
CA VAL A 84 13.35 -3.13 -6.34
C VAL A 84 13.19 -3.85 -5.00
N THR A 85 11.98 -4.34 -4.69
CA THR A 85 11.70 -5.05 -3.45
C THR A 85 12.53 -6.33 -3.33
N SER A 86 12.76 -7.06 -4.42
CA SER A 86 13.61 -8.27 -4.41
C SER A 86 15.06 -7.96 -4.01
N GLY A 87 15.64 -6.90 -4.58
CA GLY A 87 17.00 -6.46 -4.22
C GLY A 87 17.11 -5.96 -2.78
N LEU A 88 16.08 -5.25 -2.32
CA LEU A 88 16.00 -4.76 -0.94
C LEU A 88 15.89 -5.92 0.05
N ILE A 89 15.03 -6.91 -0.23
CA ILE A 89 14.86 -8.09 0.63
C ILE A 89 16.14 -8.89 0.74
N ASN A 90 16.86 -9.11 -0.36
CA ASN A 90 18.12 -9.87 -0.33
C ASN A 90 19.17 -9.16 0.55
N SER A 91 19.28 -7.83 0.40
CA SER A 91 20.20 -7.00 1.19
C SER A 91 19.84 -7.00 2.69
N ILE A 92 18.54 -6.93 3.01
CA ILE A 92 18.05 -6.98 4.40
C ILE A 92 18.31 -8.36 5.00
N VAL A 93 18.03 -9.45 4.27
CA VAL A 93 18.24 -10.81 4.76
C VAL A 93 19.71 -11.07 5.05
N GLN A 94 20.63 -10.68 4.16
CA GLN A 94 22.08 -10.84 4.39
C GLN A 94 22.56 -10.00 5.58
N SER A 95 22.14 -8.74 5.68
CA SER A 95 22.48 -7.88 6.82
C SER A 95 21.92 -8.44 8.13
N CYS A 96 20.69 -8.93 8.11
CA CYS A 96 20.04 -9.53 9.27
C CYS A 96 20.73 -10.84 9.67
N TRP A 97 21.12 -11.69 8.71
CA TRP A 97 21.91 -12.90 8.96
C TRP A 97 23.26 -12.59 9.61
N TYR A 98 23.95 -11.56 9.12
CA TYR A 98 25.25 -11.14 9.66
C TYR A 98 25.11 -10.59 11.08
N VAL A 99 24.10 -9.74 11.33
CA VAL A 99 23.82 -9.18 12.66
C VAL A 99 23.38 -10.28 13.64
N VAL A 100 22.54 -11.21 13.22
CA VAL A 100 22.13 -12.36 14.04
C VAL A 100 23.32 -13.25 14.35
N SER A 101 24.18 -13.55 13.38
CA SER A 101 25.40 -14.33 13.60
C SER A 101 26.34 -13.63 14.57
N CYS A 102 26.60 -12.33 14.39
CA CYS A 102 27.44 -11.55 15.30
C CYS A 102 26.82 -11.42 16.71
N LYS A 103 25.50 -11.25 16.83
CA LYS A 103 24.84 -11.18 18.15
C LYS A 103 24.78 -12.54 18.83
N PHE A 104 24.53 -13.62 18.09
CA PHE A 104 24.42 -14.98 18.61
C PHE A 104 25.78 -15.51 19.07
N PHE A 105 26.86 -15.25 18.31
CA PHE A 105 28.22 -15.63 18.72
C PHE A 105 28.69 -14.85 19.96
N ARG A 106 28.33 -13.57 20.08
CA ARG A 106 28.70 -12.75 21.24
C ARG A 106 27.97 -13.15 22.53
N ASP A 107 26.77 -13.71 22.43
CA ASP A 107 26.04 -14.26 23.60
C ASP A 107 26.68 -15.58 24.10
N ASN A 108 27.28 -16.37 23.21
CA ASN A 108 27.99 -17.60 23.58
C ASN A 108 29.35 -17.34 24.26
N GLU A 109 30.12 -16.32 23.82
CA GLU A 109 31.42 -15.99 24.45
C GLU A 109 31.27 -15.48 25.89
N THR A 110 30.24 -14.67 26.16
CA THR A 110 29.95 -14.16 27.52
C THR A 110 29.48 -15.27 28.49
N ARG A 111 29.05 -16.42 27.97
CA ARG A 111 28.63 -17.59 28.75
C ARG A 111 29.78 -18.56 29.04
N ASP A 112 30.81 -18.59 28.19
CA ASP A 112 31.98 -19.46 28.37
C ASP A 112 33.01 -18.85 29.33
N ASP A 113 33.25 -17.53 29.24
CA ASP A 113 34.12 -16.82 30.21
C ASP A 113 33.63 -16.98 31.65
N ARG A 114 32.31 -17.00 31.87
CA ARG A 114 31.74 -17.16 33.21
C ARG A 114 31.91 -18.57 33.79
N LYS A 115 32.10 -19.60 32.96
CA LYS A 115 32.41 -20.97 33.41
C LYS A 115 33.88 -21.17 33.71
N ILE A 116 34.78 -20.50 32.98
CA ILE A 116 36.24 -20.59 33.16
C ILE A 116 36.73 -19.77 34.38
N ILE A 117 36.04 -18.69 34.75
CA ILE A 117 36.44 -17.87 35.91
C ILE A 117 36.18 -18.57 37.26
N HIS A 118 35.26 -19.55 37.33
CA HIS A 118 34.94 -20.22 38.60
C HIS A 118 35.86 -21.41 38.95
N ASN A 119 36.68 -21.90 38.01
CA ASN A 119 37.54 -23.07 38.22
C ASN A 119 39.05 -22.78 38.13
N THR A 120 39.45 -21.54 37.82
CA THR A 120 40.86 -21.18 37.62
C THR A 120 41.25 -19.93 38.41
N THR A 121 41.09 -19.98 39.73
CA THR A 121 41.63 -18.99 40.68
C THR A 121 42.73 -19.61 41.53
N LEU A 122 43.76 -20.20 40.93
CA LEU A 122 45.07 -20.32 41.59
C LEU A 122 46.19 -20.24 40.54
N VAL A 123 47.16 -19.38 40.83
CA VAL A 123 48.47 -19.19 40.18
C VAL A 123 48.50 -18.18 39.02
N SER A 124 48.63 -16.92 39.42
CA SER A 124 49.24 -15.83 38.65
C SER A 124 50.72 -15.77 39.00
N ASP A 125 51.62 -15.86 38.01
CA ASP A 125 52.86 -15.09 38.01
C ASP A 125 53.39 -14.85 36.58
N LYS A 126 53.59 -13.57 36.26
CA LYS A 126 54.33 -13.02 35.09
C LYS A 126 55.84 -12.99 35.46
N PRO A 127 56.86 -12.77 34.58
CA PRO A 127 56.85 -11.82 33.44
C PRO A 127 57.80 -12.15 32.24
N VAL A 128 57.95 -11.16 31.34
CA VAL A 128 59.06 -10.89 30.39
C VAL A 128 58.79 -11.16 28.90
N THR A 129 58.86 -10.08 28.11
CA THR A 129 58.88 -10.00 26.64
C THR A 129 60.24 -10.39 26.06
N PRO A 130 60.32 -10.81 24.78
CA PRO A 130 61.27 -10.13 23.89
C PRO A 130 60.82 -9.94 22.43
N ILE A 131 61.13 -8.73 21.92
CA ILE A 131 61.67 -8.35 20.58
C ILE A 131 61.35 -9.28 19.40
N ASN A 132 60.53 -8.82 18.43
CA ASN A 132 60.32 -9.53 17.17
C ASN A 132 61.12 -8.91 16.00
N LEU A 133 62.04 -9.73 15.49
CA LEU A 133 63.09 -9.46 14.51
C LEU A 133 62.63 -9.89 13.10
N ILE A 134 61.60 -9.26 12.54
CA ILE A 134 61.04 -9.67 11.23
C ILE A 134 61.22 -8.59 10.14
N ASN A 135 61.75 -7.41 10.49
CA ASN A 135 62.08 -6.37 9.49
C ASN A 135 63.58 -6.30 9.17
N VAL A 136 64.20 -7.46 8.90
CA VAL A 136 65.55 -7.53 8.32
C VAL A 136 65.44 -7.85 6.83
N SER A 137 65.94 -6.92 6.03
CA SER A 137 65.93 -6.91 4.58
C SER A 137 66.76 -8.03 3.95
N THR A 138 66.28 -8.50 2.80
CA THR A 138 66.87 -9.49 1.89
C THR A 138 68.36 -9.29 1.57
N PRO A 139 69.17 -10.37 1.48
CA PRO A 139 70.49 -10.34 0.86
C PRO A 139 70.48 -10.73 -0.65
N PRO A 140 71.48 -10.29 -1.44
CA PRO A 140 71.58 -10.47 -2.89
C PRO A 140 72.27 -11.78 -3.35
N THR A 141 71.98 -12.15 -4.60
CA THR A 141 72.71 -12.89 -5.66
C THR A 141 74.05 -13.60 -5.33
N ILE A 142 74.26 -14.83 -5.85
CA ILE A 142 75.39 -15.26 -6.73
C ILE A 142 75.28 -16.76 -7.13
N ASP A 143 75.54 -17.00 -8.43
CA ASP A 143 75.75 -18.26 -9.18
C ASP A 143 76.70 -19.29 -8.53
N VAL A 144 76.48 -20.60 -8.79
CA VAL A 144 77.58 -21.50 -9.24
C VAL A 144 77.04 -22.68 -10.09
N THR A 145 77.44 -22.66 -11.36
CA THR A 145 77.69 -23.77 -12.31
C THR A 145 78.06 -25.13 -11.69
N LEU A 146 77.42 -26.22 -12.13
CA LEU A 146 78.02 -27.56 -12.11
C LEU A 146 77.84 -28.25 -13.47
N LYS A 147 78.98 -28.58 -14.08
CA LYS A 147 79.20 -29.27 -15.37
C LYS A 147 79.34 -30.80 -15.12
N PRO A 148 79.62 -31.64 -16.14
CA PRO A 148 78.79 -32.73 -16.62
C PRO A 148 79.30 -34.13 -16.19
N GLN A 149 78.53 -35.19 -16.47
CA GLN A 149 78.99 -36.47 -17.05
C GLN A 149 77.79 -37.14 -17.73
#